data_AF-A0A968UZP9-F1
#
_entry.id   AF-A0A968UZP9-F1
#
_cell.length_a   1.000
_cell.length_b   1.000
_cell.length_c   1.000
_cell.angle_alpha   90.00
_cell.angle_beta   90.00
_cell.angle_gamma   90.00
#
_symmetry.space_group_name_H-M   'P 1'
#
loop_
_entity.id
_entity.type
_entity.pdbx_description
1 polymer ?
#
loop_
_entity_poly.entity_id
_entity_poly.type
_entity_poly.pdbx_seq_one_letter_code
_entity_poly.pdbx_strand_id
1 'polypeptide(L)'
;MKRLKELVSIISKLKVNQIQIVGNRYRRRNKSDEFYDKLLKDEFKDDDEAAQYFFGTDGKSRNYQILKKRFEANLLNTVFFIDYRSNELRVEQRVYFQLLREITACKIFTARGIHQLSVEILQRCLKKAVTYGFTEFAYDAAKLLGKYYGTIEFNRKSMKIIVTLRIITDNY
;
A
#
# COMPACT_ATOMS: atom_id res chain seq x y z
N MET A 1 8.96 9.00 -20.10
CA MET A 1 7.49 9.20 -20.11
C MET A 1 6.64 7.91 -20.05
N LYS A 2 6.81 6.91 -20.92
CA LYS A 2 5.94 5.70 -21.03
C LYS A 2 5.53 5.03 -19.70
N ARG A 3 6.49 4.68 -18.85
CA ARG A 3 6.24 4.06 -17.52
C ARG A 3 5.32 4.90 -16.63
N LEU A 4 5.40 6.23 -16.72
CA LEU A 4 4.58 7.13 -15.90
C LEU A 4 3.13 7.12 -16.36
N LYS A 5 2.89 7.07 -17.67
CA LYS A 5 1.54 6.92 -18.25
C LYS A 5 0.89 5.60 -17.83
N GLU A 6 1.65 4.51 -17.84
CA GLU A 6 1.18 3.20 -17.36
C GLU A 6 0.76 3.27 -15.88
N LEU A 7 1.58 3.90 -15.03
CA LEU A 7 1.30 4.06 -13.60
C LEU A 7 0.01 4.88 -13.37
N VAL A 8 -0.14 6.00 -14.09
CA VAL A 8 -1.33 6.86 -14.04
C VAL A 8 -2.58 6.10 -14.47
N SER A 9 -2.51 5.31 -15.55
CA SER A 9 -3.61 4.50 -16.05
C SER A 9 -4.07 3.46 -15.02
N ILE A 10 -3.12 2.75 -14.38
CA ILE A 10 -3.42 1.75 -13.35
C ILE A 10 -4.09 2.41 -12.13
N ILE A 11 -3.52 3.51 -11.63
CA ILE A 11 -4.03 4.19 -10.43
C ILE A 11 -5.44 4.75 -10.66
N SER A 12 -5.71 5.25 -11.88
CA SER A 12 -7.06 5.69 -12.27
C SER A 12 -8.07 4.54 -12.23
N LYS A 13 -7.71 3.38 -12.79
CA LYS A 13 -8.57 2.17 -12.79
C LYS A 13 -8.82 1.60 -11.40
N LEU A 14 -7.84 1.72 -10.51
CA LEU A 14 -7.97 1.29 -9.12
C LEU A 14 -8.97 2.13 -8.32
N LYS A 15 -9.60 3.13 -8.95
CA LYS A 15 -10.57 4.04 -8.34
C LYS A 15 -10.13 4.39 -6.94
N VAL A 16 -8.91 4.93 -6.84
CA VAL A 16 -8.41 5.55 -5.61
C VAL A 16 -9.17 6.86 -5.42
N ASN A 17 -10.48 6.72 -5.29
CA ASN A 17 -11.43 7.71 -4.88
C ASN A 17 -11.08 7.92 -3.42
N GLN A 18 -10.60 9.12 -3.13
CA GLN A 18 -10.23 9.57 -1.79
C GLN A 18 -8.79 9.27 -1.37
N ILE A 19 -7.86 10.06 -1.93
CA ILE A 19 -6.77 10.65 -1.12
C ILE A 19 -7.38 11.68 -0.12
N GLN A 20 -8.50 11.34 0.53
CA GLN A 20 -9.13 12.09 1.61
C GLN A 20 -8.89 11.34 2.93
N ILE A 21 -7.66 10.95 3.21
CA ILE A 21 -7.30 10.49 4.55
C ILE A 21 -6.76 11.70 5.30
N VAL A 22 -7.67 12.29 6.06
CA VAL A 22 -7.45 13.13 7.26
C VAL A 22 -6.50 14.33 7.04
N GLY A 23 -7.09 15.48 6.71
CA GLY A 23 -6.49 16.76 7.10
C GLY A 23 -6.60 17.94 6.13
N ASN A 24 -6.96 17.76 4.85
CA ASN A 24 -6.92 18.91 3.95
C ASN A 24 -7.93 18.88 2.79
N ARG A 25 -9.20 19.18 3.11
CA ARG A 25 -10.27 19.42 2.11
C ARG A 25 -10.06 20.72 1.29
N TYR A 26 -9.03 21.52 1.61
CA TYR A 26 -8.75 22.82 0.99
C TYR A 26 -7.35 22.91 0.38
N ARG A 27 -6.76 21.79 -0.05
CA ARG A 27 -5.42 21.84 -0.67
C ARG A 27 -5.53 22.50 -2.05
N ARG A 28 -4.84 23.62 -2.24
CA ARG A 28 -4.68 24.24 -3.57
C ARG A 28 -4.11 23.22 -4.55
N ARG A 29 -4.70 23.14 -5.75
CA ARG A 29 -4.21 22.31 -6.86
C ARG A 29 -2.73 22.61 -7.07
N ASN A 30 -1.91 21.56 -7.09
CA ASN A 30 -0.46 21.69 -7.26
C ASN A 30 -0.04 21.15 -8.64
N LYS A 31 1.20 21.41 -9.06
CA LYS A 31 1.73 20.96 -10.36
C LYS A 31 1.62 19.44 -10.57
N SER A 32 1.62 18.62 -9.51
CA SER A 32 1.45 17.18 -9.62
C SER A 32 0.01 16.77 -9.97
N ASP A 33 -0.99 17.51 -9.48
CA ASP A 33 -2.39 17.26 -9.83
C ASP A 33 -2.64 17.59 -11.31
N GLU A 34 -2.08 18.70 -11.78
CA GLU A 34 -2.13 19.09 -13.19
C GLU A 34 -1.35 18.11 -14.10
N PHE A 35 -0.20 17.61 -13.62
CA PHE A 35 0.57 16.61 -14.35
C PHE A 35 -0.22 15.30 -14.50
N TYR A 36 -0.94 14.88 -13.47
CA TYR A 36 -1.82 13.71 -13.52
C TYR A 36 -2.92 13.88 -14.58
N ASP A 37 -3.64 15.00 -14.57
CA ASP A 37 -4.73 15.27 -15.50
C ASP A 37 -4.26 15.27 -16.96
N LYS A 38 -3.12 15.91 -17.23
CA LYS A 38 -2.57 15.95 -18.59
C LYS A 38 -2.02 14.61 -19.05
N LEU A 39 -1.45 13.80 -18.16
CA LEU A 39 -1.03 12.44 -18.49
C LEU A 39 -2.22 11.50 -18.74
N LEU A 40 -3.32 11.66 -18.02
CA LEU A 40 -4.56 10.91 -18.29
C LEU A 40 -5.14 11.20 -19.68
N LYS A 41 -5.03 12.46 -20.12
CA LYS A 41 -5.47 12.92 -21.44
C LYS A 41 -4.45 12.66 -22.56
N ASP A 42 -3.34 12.00 -22.24
CA ASP A 42 -2.24 11.70 -23.15
C ASP A 42 -1.61 12.95 -23.81
N GLU A 43 -1.64 14.10 -23.13
CA GLU A 43 -1.22 15.40 -23.69
C GLU A 43 0.30 15.61 -23.77
N PHE A 44 1.10 14.73 -23.17
CA PHE A 44 2.57 14.78 -23.23
C PHE A 44 3.12 13.52 -23.89
N LYS A 45 3.84 13.64 -25.01
CA LYS A 45 4.50 12.53 -25.69
C LYS A 45 5.79 12.11 -24.99
N ASP A 46 6.61 13.10 -24.64
CA ASP A 46 7.91 12.90 -24.03
C ASP A 46 8.13 13.80 -22.81
N ASP A 47 9.33 13.68 -22.23
CA ASP A 47 9.72 14.43 -21.05
C ASP A 47 10.06 15.91 -21.38
N ASP A 48 10.40 16.23 -22.63
CA ASP A 48 10.74 17.59 -23.08
C ASP A 48 9.46 18.44 -23.21
N GLU A 49 8.38 17.91 -23.80
CA GLU A 49 7.08 18.59 -23.88
C GLU A 49 6.53 18.92 -22.49
N ALA A 50 6.63 17.98 -21.54
CA ALA A 50 6.17 18.17 -20.18
C ALA A 50 7.04 19.21 -19.43
N ALA A 51 8.36 19.17 -19.61
CA ALA A 51 9.25 20.14 -18.99
C ALA A 51 9.06 21.55 -19.54
N GLN A 52 8.82 21.67 -20.85
CA GLN A 52 8.53 22.93 -21.50
C GLN A 52 7.23 23.54 -20.97
N TYR A 53 6.20 22.72 -20.76
CA TYR A 53 4.93 23.17 -20.18
C TYR A 53 5.07 23.68 -18.74
N PHE A 54 5.74 22.93 -17.87
CA PHE A 54 5.77 23.24 -16.43
C PHE A 54 6.81 24.28 -16.02
N PHE A 55 7.90 24.41 -16.81
CA PHE A 55 9.07 25.19 -16.43
C PHE A 55 9.68 25.98 -17.60
N GLY A 56 9.23 25.80 -18.85
CA GLY A 56 9.87 26.42 -20.02
C GLY A 56 11.30 25.94 -20.24
N THR A 57 11.58 24.68 -19.88
CA THR A 57 12.92 24.07 -19.95
C THR A 57 12.87 22.72 -20.65
N ASP A 58 14.03 22.16 -20.96
CA ASP A 58 14.15 20.78 -21.42
C ASP A 58 13.86 19.73 -20.32
N GLY A 59 13.67 18.48 -20.74
CA GLY A 59 13.43 17.33 -19.88
C GLY A 59 14.61 16.92 -19.01
N LYS A 60 15.81 17.50 -19.21
CA LYS A 60 16.99 17.26 -18.36
C LYS A 60 17.09 18.27 -17.22
N SER A 61 16.25 19.31 -17.21
CA SER A 61 16.27 20.32 -16.17
C SER A 61 16.05 19.72 -14.78
N ARG A 62 16.85 20.19 -13.81
CA ARG A 62 16.79 19.71 -12.42
C ARG A 62 15.38 19.86 -11.83
N ASN A 63 14.70 20.96 -12.14
CA ASN A 63 13.36 21.26 -11.63
C ASN A 63 12.32 20.26 -12.14
N TYR A 64 12.36 19.94 -13.44
CA TYR A 64 11.49 18.93 -14.03
C TYR A 64 11.76 17.54 -13.43
N GLN A 65 13.03 17.15 -13.31
CA GLN A 65 13.40 15.85 -12.73
C GLN A 65 12.94 15.70 -11.28
N ILE A 66 12.98 16.77 -10.48
CA ILE A 66 12.44 16.78 -9.11
C ILE A 66 10.91 16.62 -9.13
N LEU A 67 10.19 17.36 -9.99
CA LEU A 67 8.75 17.24 -10.14
C LEU A 67 8.36 15.81 -10.49
N LYS A 68 9.00 15.24 -11.51
CA LYS A 68 8.75 13.87 -11.99
C LYS A 68 9.00 12.82 -10.92
N LYS A 69 10.14 12.88 -10.21
CA LYS A 69 10.45 11.95 -9.12
C LYS A 69 9.45 12.04 -7.97
N ARG A 70 9.09 13.26 -7.56
CA ARG A 70 8.09 13.47 -6.51
C ARG A 70 6.71 12.95 -6.93
N PHE A 71 6.34 13.19 -8.18
CA PHE A 71 5.08 12.71 -8.74
C PHE A 71 5.03 11.19 -8.78
N GLU A 72 6.09 10.52 -9.26
CA GLU A 72 6.19 9.06 -9.26
C GLU A 72 6.08 8.47 -7.84
N ALA A 73 6.78 9.06 -6.87
CA ALA A 73 6.70 8.64 -5.47
C ALA A 73 5.26 8.82 -4.91
N ASN A 74 4.60 9.92 -5.23
CA ASN A 74 3.21 10.16 -4.82
C ASN A 74 2.26 9.13 -5.44
N LEU A 75 2.40 8.82 -6.72
CA LEU A 75 1.59 7.82 -7.40
C LEU A 75 1.75 6.43 -6.75
N LEU A 76 2.98 6.03 -6.42
CA LEU A 76 3.22 4.78 -5.70
C LEU A 76 2.58 4.78 -4.31
N ASN A 77 2.65 5.89 -3.58
CA ASN A 77 1.99 6.01 -2.29
C ASN A 77 0.46 5.88 -2.41
N THR A 78 -0.12 6.34 -3.52
CA THR A 78 -1.56 6.26 -3.78
C THR A 78 -2.07 4.82 -3.88
N VAL A 79 -1.23 3.86 -4.30
CA VAL A 79 -1.59 2.43 -4.37
C VAL A 79 -1.97 1.87 -3.00
N PHE A 80 -1.46 2.42 -1.90
CA PHE A 80 -1.84 1.99 -0.56
C PHE A 80 -3.24 2.44 -0.12
N PHE A 81 -3.89 3.31 -0.89
CA PHE A 81 -5.24 3.84 -0.63
C PHE A 81 -6.33 3.16 -1.47
N ILE A 82 -6.06 2.01 -2.09
CA ILE A 82 -7.07 1.24 -2.82
C ILE A 82 -8.28 0.96 -1.92
N ASP A 83 -9.47 1.29 -2.42
CA ASP A 83 -10.72 0.96 -1.76
C ASP A 83 -11.08 -0.52 -2.00
N TYR A 84 -10.57 -1.37 -1.12
CA TYR A 84 -10.88 -2.80 -1.13
C TYR A 84 -12.33 -3.11 -0.74
N ARG A 85 -13.16 -2.11 -0.39
CA ARG A 85 -14.60 -2.31 -0.10
C ARG A 85 -15.47 -2.15 -1.34
N SER A 86 -14.88 -1.81 -2.49
CA SER A 86 -15.60 -1.72 -3.76
C SER A 86 -16.38 -3.02 -4.07
N ASN A 87 -17.62 -2.85 -4.52
CA ASN A 87 -18.48 -3.95 -4.97
C ASN A 87 -17.95 -4.61 -6.26
N GLU A 88 -17.02 -3.98 -6.97
CA GLU A 88 -16.40 -4.51 -8.20
C GLU A 88 -15.43 -5.65 -7.93
N LEU A 89 -14.92 -5.76 -6.70
CA LEU A 89 -14.01 -6.83 -6.30
C LEU A 89 -14.78 -8.09 -5.90
N ARG A 90 -14.20 -9.26 -6.18
CA ARG A 90 -14.69 -10.52 -5.60
C ARG A 90 -14.42 -10.55 -4.10
N VAL A 91 -15.18 -11.37 -3.36
CA VAL A 91 -15.05 -11.47 -1.90
C VAL A 91 -13.61 -11.81 -1.50
N GLU A 92 -13.00 -12.77 -2.19
CA GLU A 92 -11.63 -13.22 -1.97
C GLU A 92 -10.62 -12.09 -2.18
N GLN A 93 -10.80 -11.30 -3.25
CA GLN A 93 -9.94 -10.15 -3.55
C GLN A 93 -10.06 -9.06 -2.48
N ARG A 94 -11.29 -8.79 -1.99
CA ARG A 94 -11.49 -7.84 -0.88
C ARG A 94 -10.76 -8.31 0.38
N VAL A 95 -10.84 -9.60 0.70
CA VAL A 95 -10.15 -10.17 1.86
C VAL A 95 -8.64 -10.12 1.68
N TYR A 96 -8.13 -10.44 0.50
CA TYR A 96 -6.71 -10.34 0.16
C TYR A 96 -6.16 -8.93 0.42
N PHE A 97 -6.78 -7.91 -0.18
CA PHE A 97 -6.34 -6.52 0.00
C PHE A 97 -6.51 -6.02 1.43
N GLN A 98 -7.57 -6.47 2.14
CA GLN A 98 -7.72 -6.18 3.56
C GLN A 98 -6.55 -6.73 4.38
N LEU A 99 -6.21 -8.01 4.20
CA LEU A 99 -5.12 -8.67 4.92
C LEU A 99 -3.77 -8.02 4.64
N LEU A 100 -3.48 -7.74 3.36
CA LEU A 100 -2.28 -7.03 2.95
C LEU A 100 -2.15 -5.69 3.68
N ARG A 101 -3.21 -4.89 3.70
CA ARG A 101 -3.23 -3.57 4.34
C ARG A 101 -3.04 -3.67 5.85
N GLU A 102 -3.79 -4.55 6.52
CA GLU A 102 -3.77 -4.69 7.98
C GLU A 102 -2.44 -5.25 8.49
N ILE A 103 -1.87 -6.26 7.82
CA ILE A 103 -0.56 -6.82 8.18
C ILE A 103 0.55 -5.78 7.95
N THR A 104 0.49 -5.03 6.85
CA THR A 104 1.45 -3.94 6.58
C THR A 104 1.38 -2.86 7.66
N ALA A 105 0.16 -2.45 8.08
CA ALA A 105 -0.04 -1.51 9.18
C ALA A 105 0.56 -2.05 10.50
N CYS A 106 0.35 -3.34 10.81
CA CYS A 106 0.93 -3.96 12.00
C CYS A 106 2.46 -4.01 11.99
N LYS A 107 3.08 -4.23 10.81
CA LYS A 107 4.54 -4.14 10.65
C LYS A 107 5.04 -2.74 11.02
N ILE A 108 4.34 -1.69 10.56
CA ILE A 108 4.65 -0.29 10.88
C ILE A 108 4.45 0.02 12.38
N PHE A 109 3.33 -0.41 12.96
CA PHE A 109 3.02 -0.20 14.38
C PHE A 109 4.04 -0.89 15.29
N THR A 110 4.37 -2.15 14.99
CA THR A 110 5.37 -2.91 15.74
C THR A 110 6.75 -2.24 15.67
N ALA A 111 7.15 -1.73 14.49
CA ALA A 111 8.40 -0.99 14.34
C ALA A 111 8.43 0.33 15.13
N ARG A 112 7.25 0.88 15.49
CA ARG A 112 7.10 2.09 16.32
C ARG A 112 6.80 1.80 17.79
N GLY A 113 6.90 0.55 18.23
CA GLY A 113 6.63 0.18 19.63
C GLY A 113 5.15 0.02 19.99
N ILE A 114 4.23 0.10 19.02
CA ILE A 114 2.79 -0.05 19.24
C ILE A 114 2.44 -1.54 19.11
N HIS A 115 2.46 -2.26 20.23
CA HIS A 115 2.37 -3.72 20.20
C HIS A 115 0.98 -4.29 20.47
N GLN A 116 0.27 -3.83 21.50
CA GLN A 116 -1.04 -4.39 21.88
C GLN A 116 -2.06 -4.32 20.73
N LEU A 117 -2.23 -3.14 20.12
CA LEU A 117 -3.08 -2.96 18.94
C LEU A 117 -2.65 -3.86 17.76
N SER A 118 -1.34 -4.02 17.54
CA SER A 118 -0.83 -4.88 16.47
C SER A 118 -1.23 -6.34 16.70
N VAL A 119 -1.14 -6.84 17.93
CA VAL A 119 -1.48 -8.22 18.28
C VAL A 119 -2.95 -8.52 18.02
N GLU A 120 -3.85 -7.63 18.46
CA GLU A 120 -5.29 -7.78 18.24
C GLU A 120 -5.66 -7.83 16.75
N ILE A 121 -5.03 -6.97 15.94
CA ILE A 121 -5.24 -6.97 14.49
C ILE A 121 -4.68 -8.26 13.88
N LEU A 122 -3.44 -8.64 14.23
CA LEU A 122 -2.78 -9.83 13.67
C LEU A 122 -3.51 -11.13 14.00
N GLN A 123 -4.11 -11.27 15.18
CA GLN A 123 -4.94 -12.44 15.52
C GLN A 123 -6.16 -12.57 14.60
N ARG A 124 -6.83 -11.44 14.30
CA ARG A 124 -7.95 -11.41 13.35
C ARG A 124 -7.48 -11.71 11.93
N CYS A 125 -6.35 -11.13 11.50
CA CYS A 125 -5.77 -11.41 10.19
C CYS A 125 -5.43 -12.90 10.04
N LEU A 126 -4.82 -13.51 11.06
CA LEU A 126 -4.45 -14.92 11.06
C LEU A 126 -5.67 -15.83 10.89
N LYS A 127 -6.73 -15.61 11.69
CA LYS A 127 -7.98 -16.39 11.57
C LYS A 127 -8.55 -16.29 10.16
N LYS A 128 -8.60 -15.07 9.61
CA LYS A 128 -9.16 -14.80 8.28
C LYS A 128 -8.28 -15.38 7.16
N ALA A 129 -6.97 -15.28 7.27
CA ALA A 129 -6.03 -15.86 6.30
C ALA A 129 -6.17 -17.39 6.21
N VAL A 130 -6.27 -18.06 7.37
CA VAL A 130 -6.52 -19.52 7.41
C VAL A 130 -7.87 -19.88 6.80
N THR A 131 -8.94 -19.14 7.10
CA THR A 131 -10.28 -19.39 6.53
C THR A 131 -10.30 -19.30 5.01
N TYR A 132 -9.52 -18.40 4.42
CA TYR A 132 -9.48 -18.19 2.96
C TYR A 132 -8.31 -18.92 2.27
N GLY A 133 -7.50 -19.67 3.00
CA GLY A 133 -6.36 -20.40 2.44
C GLY A 133 -5.18 -19.53 1.99
N PHE A 134 -5.08 -18.29 2.46
CA PHE A 134 -3.96 -17.39 2.14
C PHE A 134 -2.76 -17.68 3.05
N THR A 135 -1.96 -18.68 2.68
CA THR A 135 -0.84 -19.20 3.47
C THR A 135 0.23 -18.13 3.73
N GLU A 136 0.47 -17.23 2.79
CA GLU A 136 1.43 -16.14 2.91
C GLU A 136 1.05 -15.16 4.02
N PHE A 137 -0.23 -14.81 4.13
CA PHE A 137 -0.71 -13.91 5.18
C PHE A 137 -0.82 -14.62 6.53
N ALA A 138 -1.17 -15.90 6.53
CA ALA A 138 -1.19 -16.70 7.74
C ALA A 138 0.23 -16.80 8.34
N TYR A 139 1.23 -17.09 7.51
CA TYR A 139 2.64 -17.13 7.90
C TYR A 139 3.11 -15.77 8.43
N ASP A 140 2.86 -14.68 7.71
CA ASP A 140 3.27 -13.33 8.13
C ASP A 140 2.66 -12.94 9.47
N ALA A 141 1.36 -13.20 9.66
CA ALA A 141 0.66 -12.89 10.90
C ALA A 141 1.19 -13.74 12.07
N ALA A 142 1.36 -15.04 11.86
CA ALA A 142 1.91 -15.96 12.85
C ALA A 142 3.34 -15.55 13.26
N LYS A 143 4.21 -15.23 12.28
CA LYS A 143 5.58 -14.78 12.54
C LYS A 143 5.64 -13.53 13.40
N LEU A 144 4.81 -12.52 13.12
CA LEU A 144 4.77 -11.27 13.89
C LEU A 144 4.25 -11.49 15.31
N LEU A 145 3.20 -12.30 15.47
CA LEU A 145 2.69 -12.69 16.79
C LEU A 145 3.74 -13.47 17.58
N GLY A 146 4.47 -14.38 16.93
CA GLY A 146 5.50 -15.20 17.56
C GLY A 146 6.63 -14.35 18.09
N LYS A 147 7.07 -13.35 17.30
CA LYS A 147 8.04 -12.36 17.76
C LYS A 147 7.54 -11.62 19.00
N TYR A 148 6.29 -11.12 18.98
CA TYR A 148 5.71 -10.40 20.12
C TYR A 148 5.68 -11.27 21.39
N TYR A 149 5.09 -12.47 21.34
CA TYR A 149 4.99 -13.33 22.53
C TYR A 149 6.32 -13.92 22.97
N GLY A 150 7.30 -14.02 22.08
CA GLY A 150 8.64 -14.49 22.41
C GLY A 150 9.54 -13.43 23.05
N THR A 151 9.38 -12.15 22.68
CA THR A 151 10.31 -11.09 23.12
C THR A 151 9.69 -10.07 24.07
N ILE A 152 8.37 -9.84 24.04
CA ILE A 152 7.72 -8.73 24.77
C ILE A 152 6.91 -9.23 25.96
N GLU A 153 5.98 -10.17 25.75
CA GLU A 153 5.03 -10.60 26.80
C GLU A 153 5.32 -12.02 27.33
N PHE A 154 6.49 -12.59 27.01
CA PHE A 154 6.91 -13.98 27.29
C PHE A 154 5.76 -14.95 27.63
N ASN A 155 5.01 -15.40 26.61
CA ASN A 155 3.87 -16.30 26.81
C ASN A 155 4.08 -17.63 26.06
N ARG A 156 4.46 -18.67 26.82
CA ARG A 156 4.78 -20.01 26.27
C ARG A 156 3.60 -20.69 25.57
N LYS A 157 2.35 -20.44 25.98
CA LYS A 157 1.16 -21.08 25.39
C LYS A 157 0.82 -20.47 24.04
N SER A 158 0.87 -19.15 23.94
CA SER A 158 0.70 -18.42 22.68
C SER A 158 1.80 -18.75 21.67
N MET A 159 3.05 -18.94 22.13
CA MET A 159 4.14 -19.39 21.25
C MET A 159 3.89 -20.76 20.62
N LYS A 160 3.35 -21.74 21.37
CA LYS A 160 3.09 -23.10 20.84
C LYS A 160 2.09 -23.09 19.68
N ILE A 161 0.99 -22.34 19.80
CA ILE A 161 -0.05 -22.25 18.75
C ILE A 161 0.54 -21.68 17.45
N ILE A 162 1.44 -20.71 17.57
CA ILE A 162 2.09 -20.03 16.44
C ILE A 162 3.11 -20.95 15.74
N VAL A 163 3.85 -21.75 16.51
CA VAL A 163 4.78 -22.76 15.97
C VAL A 163 4.01 -23.87 15.26
N THR A 164 2.87 -24.32 15.80
CA THR A 164 2.03 -25.34 15.16
C THR A 164 1.44 -24.83 13.84
N LEU A 165 1.00 -23.57 13.77
CA LEU A 165 0.51 -22.99 12.52
C LEU A 165 1.60 -22.84 11.46
N ARG A 166 2.85 -22.52 11.87
CA ARG A 166 4.01 -22.49 10.97
C ARG A 166 4.29 -23.85 10.33
N ILE A 167 4.20 -24.93 11.12
CA ILE A 167 4.39 -26.30 10.61
C ILE A 167 3.28 -26.67 9.63
N ILE A 168 2.04 -26.23 9.85
CA ILE A 168 0.92 -26.51 8.94
C ILE A 168 1.11 -25.74 7.62
N THR A 169 1.56 -24.48 7.65
CA THR A 169 1.80 -23.71 6.41
C THR A 169 3.01 -24.19 5.61
N ASP A 170 4.01 -24.79 6.26
CA ASP A 170 5.23 -25.29 5.60
C ASP A 170 5.01 -26.70 4.95
N ASN A 171 3.87 -27.34 5.18
CA ASN A 171 3.52 -28.69 4.67
C ASN A 171 2.48 -28.70 3.54
N TYR A 172 2.13 -27.55 2.96
CA TYR A 172 1.29 -27.38 1.78
C TYR A 172 2.01 -26.52 0.74
#